data_AF-A0A381ZCY9-F1
#
_entry.id   AF-A0A381ZCY9-F1
#
_cell.length_a   1.000
_cell.length_b   1.000
_cell.length_c   1.000
_cell.angle_alpha   90.00
_cell.angle_beta   90.00
_cell.angle_gamma   90.00
#
_symmetry.space_group_name_H-M   'P 1'
#
loop_
_entity.id
_entity.type
_entity.pdbx_description
1 polymer ?
#
loop_
_entity_poly.entity_id
_entity_poly.type
_entity_poly.pdbx_seq_one_letter_code
_entity_poly.pdbx_strand_id
1 'polypeptide(L)'
;LENKLDPYAALRYKEFNIFLLIRFILVIGWSMQFIIVEWEVYSLTKDPLSLGLIGLAEVIPAVSMALFAGHIVDQNEKKRLFVYAIIAFLLVAI
;
A
#
# COMPACT_ATOMS: atom_id res chain seq x y z
N LEU A 1 -15.82 -14.67 -35.82
CA LEU A 1 -15.07 -15.48 -34.84
C LEU A 1 -14.72 -14.56 -33.70
N GLU A 2 -15.40 -14.77 -32.58
CA GLU A 2 -15.35 -13.97 -31.36
C GLU A 2 -13.90 -13.78 -30.90
N ASN A 3 -13.46 -12.53 -30.79
CA ASN A 3 -12.16 -12.17 -30.25
C ASN A 3 -12.19 -12.51 -28.75
N LYS A 4 -11.85 -13.75 -28.39
CA LYS A 4 -11.72 -14.18 -27.00
C LYS A 4 -10.63 -13.32 -26.37
N LEU A 5 -11.04 -12.28 -25.65
CA LEU A 5 -10.16 -11.44 -24.84
C LEU A 5 -9.47 -12.36 -23.83
N ASP A 6 -8.21 -12.69 -24.09
CA ASP A 6 -7.40 -13.60 -23.28
C ASP A 6 -7.09 -12.89 -21.95
N PRO A 7 -7.72 -13.27 -20.82
CA PRO A 7 -7.59 -12.51 -19.55
C PRO A 7 -6.15 -12.49 -19.03
N TYR A 8 -5.35 -13.47 -19.44
CA TYR A 8 -3.96 -13.64 -19.04
C TYR A 8 -2.97 -12.97 -19.99
N ALA A 9 -3.43 -12.23 -21.01
CA ALA A 9 -2.55 -11.53 -21.94
C ALA A 9 -1.59 -10.55 -21.23
N ALA A 10 -2.02 -9.96 -20.11
CA ALA A 10 -1.19 -9.07 -19.30
C ALA A 10 0.02 -9.77 -18.65
N LEU A 11 -0.08 -11.06 -18.31
CA LEU A 11 1.01 -11.85 -17.72
C LEU A 11 2.11 -12.22 -18.72
N ARG A 12 1.92 -11.97 -20.02
CA ARG A 12 2.96 -12.18 -21.04
C ARG A 12 4.03 -11.09 -21.03
N TYR A 13 3.75 -9.94 -20.41
CA TYR A 13 4.70 -8.84 -20.30
C TYR A 13 5.58 -9.01 -19.06
N LYS A 14 6.90 -9.04 -19.27
CA LYS A 14 7.88 -9.25 -18.20
C LYS A 14 7.85 -8.12 -17.16
N GLU A 15 7.63 -6.90 -17.61
CA GLU A 15 7.50 -5.69 -16.80
C GLU A 15 6.26 -5.77 -15.89
N PHE A 16 5.14 -6.31 -16.40
CA PHE A 16 3.92 -6.49 -15.62
C PHE A 16 4.12 -7.55 -14.52
N ASN A 17 4.83 -8.64 -14.82
CA ASN A 17 5.13 -9.67 -13.83
C ASN A 17 6.07 -9.16 -12.73
N ILE A 18 7.09 -8.36 -13.08
CA ILE A 18 7.99 -7.73 -12.10
C ILE A 18 7.20 -6.76 -11.21
N PHE A 19 6.33 -5.93 -11.80
CA PHE A 19 5.44 -5.04 -11.05
C PHE A 19 4.55 -5.82 -10.07
N LEU A 20 3.97 -6.92 -10.52
CA LEU A 20 3.07 -7.74 -9.72
C LEU A 20 3.81 -8.38 -8.54
N LEU A 21 5.03 -8.86 -8.76
CA LEU A 21 5.89 -9.43 -7.72
C LEU A 21 6.32 -8.38 -6.69
N ILE A 22 6.77 -7.21 -7.13
CA ILE A 22 7.11 -6.09 -6.22
C ILE A 22 5.90 -5.69 -5.39
N ARG A 23 4.73 -5.55 -6.03
CA ARG A 23 3.49 -5.19 -5.33
C ARG A 23 3.09 -6.25 -4.30
N PHE A 24 3.28 -7.52 -4.62
CA PHE A 24 3.00 -8.62 -3.70
C PHE A 24 3.88 -8.55 -2.44
N ILE A 25 5.19 -8.34 -2.62
CA ILE A 25 6.13 -8.18 -1.49
C ILE A 25 5.78 -6.96 -0.64
N LEU A 26 5.47 -5.82 -1.29
CA LEU A 26 5.09 -4.59 -0.58
C LEU A 26 3.85 -4.77 0.28
N VAL A 27 2.80 -5.42 -0.24
CA VAL A 27 1.56 -5.65 0.50
C VAL A 27 1.80 -6.56 1.71
N ILE A 28 2.63 -7.58 1.58
CA ILE A 28 3.00 -8.46 2.69
C ILE A 28 3.80 -7.69 3.75
N GLY A 29 4.82 -6.93 3.33
CA GLY A 29 5.65 -6.14 4.24
C GLY A 29 4.82 -5.13 5.03
N TRP A 30 3.92 -4.42 4.35
CA TRP A 30 2.99 -3.48 4.98
C TRP A 30 2.07 -4.18 6.00
N SER A 31 1.50 -5.33 5.62
CA SER A 31 0.61 -6.10 6.50
C SER A 31 1.35 -6.59 7.76
N MET A 32 2.62 -6.99 7.63
CA MET A 32 3.45 -7.36 8.78
C MET A 32 3.77 -6.17 9.67
N GLN A 33 4.18 -5.03 9.10
CA GLN A 33 4.48 -3.81 9.87
C GLN A 33 3.27 -3.35 10.68
N PHE A 34 2.09 -3.35 10.06
CA PHE A 34 0.84 -3.01 10.72
C PHE A 34 0.60 -3.85 11.98
N ILE A 35 0.70 -5.19 11.86
CA ILE A 35 0.50 -6.12 12.99
C ILE A 35 1.56 -5.92 14.09
N ILE A 36 2.82 -5.69 13.71
CA ILE A 36 3.91 -5.50 14.69
C ILE A 36 3.69 -4.22 15.51
N VAL A 37 3.30 -3.13 14.86
CA VAL A 37 3.03 -1.85 15.54
C VAL A 37 1.85 -2.00 16.51
N GLU A 38 0.78 -2.66 16.10
CA GLU A 38 -0.37 -2.95 16.98
C GLU A 38 0.04 -3.78 18.20
N TRP A 39 0.85 -4.84 17.97
CA TRP A 39 1.30 -5.72 19.04
C TRP A 39 2.25 -5.02 20.03
N GLU A 40 3.18 -4.21 19.53
CA GLU A 40 4.13 -3.47 20.36
C GLU A 40 3.43 -2.46 21.28
N VAL A 41 2.46 -1.72 20.75
CA VAL A 41 1.72 -0.75 21.57
C VAL A 41 0.78 -1.42 22.56
N TYR A 42 0.21 -2.58 22.21
CA TYR A 42 -0.52 -3.42 23.17
C TYR A 42 0.38 -3.90 24.31
N SER A 43 1.59 -4.37 23.99
CA SER A 43 2.59 -4.83 24.96
C SER A 43 2.97 -3.73 25.96
N LEU A 44 3.16 -2.50 25.47
CA LEU A 44 3.53 -1.32 26.26
C LEU A 44 2.38 -0.82 27.14
N THR A 45 1.15 -0.78 26.63
CA THR A 45 0.05 -0.10 27.32
C THR A 45 -0.83 -1.06 28.14
N LYS A 46 -0.93 -2.34 27.75
CA LYS A 46 -1.82 -3.37 28.34
C LYS A 46 -3.30 -2.97 28.50
N ASP A 47 -3.73 -1.87 27.87
CA ASP A 47 -5.08 -1.33 27.96
C ASP A 47 -5.74 -1.30 26.56
N PRO A 48 -6.95 -1.89 26.38
CA PRO A 48 -7.62 -1.96 25.08
C PRO A 48 -8.05 -0.60 24.51
N LEU A 49 -8.20 0.46 25.31
CA LEU A 49 -8.57 1.80 24.82
C LEU A 49 -7.45 2.44 23.99
N SER A 50 -6.19 2.20 24.35
CA SER A 50 -5.04 2.69 23.59
C SER A 50 -4.95 2.08 22.20
N LEU A 51 -5.39 0.83 22.03
CA LEU A 51 -5.46 0.17 20.72
C LEU A 51 -6.47 0.87 19.80
N GLY A 52 -7.63 1.25 20.33
CA GLY A 52 -8.64 2.00 19.57
C GLY A 52 -8.19 3.40 19.16
N LEU A 53 -7.42 4.09 20.03
CA LEU A 53 -6.83 5.40 19.73
C LEU A 53 -5.79 5.36 18.61
N ILE A 54 -5.02 4.27 18.49
CA ILE A 54 -4.04 4.09 17.40
C ILE A 54 -4.75 3.93 16.06
N GLY A 55 -5.79 3.07 16.02
CA GLY A 55 -6.59 2.89 14.81
C GLY A 55 -7.24 4.21 14.35
N LEU A 56 -7.71 5.03 15.30
CA LEU A 56 -8.21 6.37 15.00
C LEU A 56 -7.09 7.30 14.48
N ALA A 57 -5.91 7.27 15.09
CA ALA A 57 -4.76 8.07 14.68
C ALA A 57 -4.25 7.71 13.27
N GLU A 58 -4.46 6.49 12.79
CA GLU A 58 -4.12 6.07 11.42
C GLU A 58 -5.23 6.38 10.40
N VAL A 59 -6.49 6.13 10.76
CA VAL A 59 -7.63 6.34 9.85
C VAL A 59 -7.82 7.82 9.50
N ILE A 60 -7.63 8.73 10.46
CA ILE A 60 -7.78 10.18 10.24
C ILE A 60 -6.88 10.69 9.09
N PRO A 61 -5.55 10.51 9.14
CA PRO A 61 -4.68 10.93 8.05
C PRO A 61 -4.90 10.11 6.76
N ALA A 62 -5.24 8.82 6.85
CA ALA A 62 -5.52 8.01 5.67
C ALA A 62 -6.73 8.55 4.89
N VAL A 63 -7.85 8.83 5.57
CA VAL A 63 -9.06 9.38 4.96
C VAL A 63 -8.83 10.80 4.45
N SER A 64 -8.10 11.61 5.21
CA SER A 64 -7.76 12.98 4.81
C SER A 64 -6.92 12.98 3.53
N MET A 65 -5.88 12.16 3.46
CA MET A 65 -5.03 12.04 2.27
C MET A 65 -5.73 11.37 1.10
N ALA A 66 -6.64 10.40 1.32
CA ALA A 66 -7.34 9.70 0.24
C ALA A 66 -8.10 10.65 -0.70
N LEU A 67 -8.69 11.71 -0.16
CA LEU A 67 -9.37 12.74 -0.95
C LEU A 67 -8.41 13.49 -1.89
N PHE A 68 -7.21 13.82 -1.41
CA PHE A 68 -6.19 14.53 -2.19
C PHE A 68 -5.42 13.60 -3.13
N ALA A 69 -5.23 12.34 -2.74
CA ALA A 69 -4.45 11.35 -3.50
C ALA A 69 -5.05 11.11 -4.89
N GLY A 70 -6.37 11.06 -5.03
CA GLY A 70 -7.03 10.86 -6.33
C GLY A 70 -6.69 11.97 -7.34
N HIS A 71 -6.69 13.23 -6.90
CA HIS A 71 -6.36 14.37 -7.75
C HIS A 71 -4.88 14.36 -8.20
N ILE A 72 -3.98 13.96 -7.31
CA ILE A 72 -2.54 13.92 -7.57
C ILE A 72 -2.17 12.76 -8.50
N VAL A 73 -2.87 11.62 -8.40
CA VAL A 73 -2.63 10.42 -9.21
C VAL A 73 -3.04 10.63 -10.67
N ASP A 74 -4.13 11.34 -10.92
CA ASP A 74 -4.64 11.53 -12.28
C ASP A 74 -3.83 12.55 -13.10
N GLN A 75 -3.14 13.49 -12.45
CA GLN A 75 -2.33 14.51 -13.15
C GLN A 75 -0.89 14.09 -13.46
N ASN A 76 -0.38 13.02 -12.84
CA ASN A 76 1.03 12.63 -12.96
C ASN A 76 1.23 11.41 -13.87
N GLU A 77 2.38 11.38 -14.57
CA GLU A 77 2.78 10.20 -15.35
C GLU A 77 2.89 8.96 -14.45
N LYS A 78 2.03 7.97 -14.71
CA LYS A 78 1.80 6.76 -13.90
C LYS A 78 3.08 5.99 -13.52
N LYS A 79 4.15 6.08 -14.32
CA LYS A 79 5.45 5.45 -14.04
C LYS A 79 6.27 6.21 -12.99
N ARG A 80 6.34 7.55 -13.05
CA ARG A 80 7.10 8.34 -12.06
C ARG A 80 6.45 8.26 -10.69
N LEU A 81 5.12 8.32 -10.64
CA LEU A 81 4.38 8.25 -9.39
C LEU A 81 4.57 6.90 -8.66
N PHE A 82 4.62 5.79 -9.41
CA PHE A 82 4.88 4.47 -8.84
C PHE A 82 6.29 4.34 -8.25
N VAL A 83 7.30 4.92 -8.92
CA VAL A 83 8.67 4.95 -8.40
C VAL A 83 8.76 5.79 -7.13
N TYR A 84 8.11 6.95 -7.09
CA TYR A 84 8.05 7.77 -5.87
C TYR A 84 7.33 7.04 -4.72
N ALA A 85 6.25 6.32 -5.01
CA ALA A 85 5.54 5.52 -4.00
C ALA A 85 6.43 4.41 -3.42
N ILE A 86 7.20 3.71 -4.25
CA ILE A 86 8.14 2.68 -3.79
C ILE A 86 9.24 3.29 -2.92
N ILE A 87 9.81 4.43 -3.33
CA ILE A 87 10.87 5.12 -2.58
C ILE A 87 10.33 5.61 -1.23
N ALA A 88 9.13 6.19 -1.20
CA ALA A 88 8.49 6.65 0.03
C ALA A 88 8.24 5.48 0.99
N PHE A 89 7.77 4.33 0.48
CA PHE A 89 7.59 3.12 1.26
C PHE A 89 8.91 2.59 1.86
N LEU A 90 9.99 2.62 1.09
CA LEU A 90 11.32 2.22 1.55
C LEU A 90 11.85 3.12 2.67
N LEU A 91 11.59 4.43 2.59
CA LEU A 91 11.97 5.39 3.62
C LEU A 91 11.17 5.23 4.91
N VAL A 92 9.89 4.87 4.84
CA VAL A 92 9.06 4.58 6.02
C VAL A 92 9.49 3.27 6.70
N ALA A 93 10.03 2.33 5.93
CA ALA A 93 10.49 1.04 6.44
C ALA A 93 11.88 1.08 7.10
N ILE A 94 12.63 2.17 6.94
CA ILE A 94 13.92 2.44 7.60
C ILE A 94 13.67 3.26 8.87
#